data_AF-A0A3D0JLA8-F1
#
_entry.id   AF-A0A3D0JLA8-F1
#
_cell.length_a   1.000
_cell.length_b   1.000
_cell.length_c   1.000
_cell.angle_alpha   90.00
_cell.angle_beta   90.00
_cell.angle_gamma   90.00
#
_symmetry.space_group_name_H-M   'P 1'
#
loop_
_entity.id
_entity.type
_entity.pdbx_description
1 polymer ?
#
loop_
_entity_poly.entity_id
_entity_poly.type
_entity_poly.pdbx_seq_one_letter_code
_entity_poly.pdbx_strand_id
1 'polypeptide(L)'
;MGAKSKMKKMQTIQNCIYELSAKVSENTAKASLHRSKVEENHFNILANTTANGVALRDLATKGLESHLAICLQELSNVESEDEEKKVTVKFSTLKLLIEHLKARIEINRGLLQVNNALIDINKQMIALNSGSASFTDEIVLAAASTDLHYDRVMQGVLDDSHSISDEMINELHDICIALVEKAEENTAHIDQLNEASDKNRIAISSNNKRIHQLIEMVLAVTDYK
;
A
#
# COMPACT_ATOMS: atom_id res chain seq x y z
N MET A 1 -46.12 -14.44 27.19
CA MET A 1 -46.85 -13.24 26.68
C MET A 1 -47.88 -13.63 25.60
N GLY A 2 -48.93 -12.84 25.37
CA GLY A 2 -49.92 -13.12 24.30
C GLY A 2 -49.35 -12.88 22.89
N ALA A 3 -49.90 -13.57 21.87
CA ALA A 3 -49.38 -13.56 20.49
C ALA A 3 -49.17 -12.15 19.88
N LYS A 4 -50.07 -11.19 20.16
CA LYS A 4 -49.93 -9.79 19.73
C LYS A 4 -48.66 -9.10 20.26
N SER A 5 -48.23 -9.44 21.47
CA SER A 5 -47.05 -8.84 22.09
C SER A 5 -45.76 -9.42 21.52
N LYS A 6 -45.72 -10.73 21.23
CA LYS A 6 -44.63 -11.39 20.51
C LYS A 6 -44.44 -10.79 19.11
N MET A 7 -45.53 -10.62 18.37
CA MET A 7 -45.48 -9.99 17.02
C MET A 7 -44.91 -8.58 17.05
N LYS A 8 -45.24 -7.78 18.07
CA LYS A 8 -44.68 -6.42 18.22
C LYS A 8 -43.17 -6.43 18.47
N LYS A 9 -42.67 -7.33 19.34
CA LYS A 9 -41.22 -7.51 19.55
C LYS A 9 -40.53 -7.98 18.28
N MET A 10 -41.13 -8.94 17.56
CA MET A 10 -40.59 -9.43 16.30
C MET A 10 -40.49 -8.32 15.24
N GLN A 11 -41.46 -7.41 15.18
CA GLN A 11 -41.39 -6.25 14.27
C GLN A 11 -40.21 -5.33 14.60
N THR A 12 -39.92 -5.11 15.90
CA THR A 12 -38.76 -4.31 16.32
C THR A 12 -37.45 -4.97 15.92
N ILE A 13 -37.34 -6.28 16.15
CA ILE A 13 -36.16 -7.07 15.73
C ILE A 13 -36.01 -7.04 14.21
N GLN A 14 -37.10 -7.18 13.46
CA GLN A 14 -37.08 -7.11 12.00
C GLN A 14 -36.54 -5.76 11.49
N ASN A 15 -36.97 -4.65 12.09
CA ASN A 15 -36.44 -3.33 11.74
C ASN A 15 -34.94 -3.21 12.07
N CYS A 16 -34.50 -3.71 13.24
CA CYS A 16 -33.07 -3.79 13.62
C CYS A 16 -32.27 -4.58 12.57
N ILE A 17 -32.78 -5.72 12.12
CA ILE A 17 -32.13 -6.56 11.11
C ILE A 17 -32.01 -5.83 9.77
N TYR A 18 -33.02 -5.08 9.34
CA TYR A 18 -32.94 -4.30 8.10
C TYR A 18 -31.91 -3.18 8.17
N GLU A 19 -31.85 -2.46 9.28
CA GLU A 19 -30.83 -1.43 9.52
C GLU A 19 -29.42 -2.04 9.58
N LEU A 20 -29.26 -3.15 10.29
CA LEU A 20 -28.01 -3.91 10.36
C LEU A 20 -27.57 -4.39 8.96
N SER A 21 -28.49 -4.94 8.17
CA SER A 21 -28.20 -5.40 6.80
C SER A 21 -27.74 -4.24 5.91
N ALA A 22 -28.37 -3.07 6.02
CA ALA A 22 -27.93 -1.87 5.32
C ALA A 22 -26.52 -1.44 5.77
N LYS A 23 -26.25 -1.49 7.07
CA LYS A 23 -24.95 -1.13 7.66
C LYS A 23 -23.82 -2.07 7.22
N VAL A 24 -24.06 -3.38 7.23
CA VAL A 24 -23.11 -4.39 6.74
C VAL A 24 -22.81 -4.17 5.24
N SER A 25 -23.84 -3.85 4.45
CA SER A 25 -23.68 -3.53 3.03
C SER A 25 -22.85 -2.25 2.83
N GLU A 26 -23.11 -1.21 3.63
CA GLU A 26 -22.33 0.04 3.65
C GLU A 26 -20.86 -0.24 3.98
N ASN A 27 -20.59 -1.01 5.04
CA ASN A 27 -19.24 -1.38 5.44
C ASN A 27 -18.51 -2.16 4.34
N THR A 28 -19.20 -3.09 3.67
CA THR A 28 -18.64 -3.86 2.54
C THR A 28 -18.24 -2.95 1.39
N ALA A 29 -19.09 -1.98 1.04
CA ALA A 29 -18.79 -0.99 0.02
C ALA A 29 -17.61 -0.07 0.42
N LYS A 30 -17.59 0.41 1.68
CA LYS A 30 -16.50 1.24 2.21
C LYS A 30 -15.16 0.49 2.26
N ALA A 31 -15.15 -0.77 2.69
CA ALA A 31 -13.96 -1.61 2.69
C ALA A 31 -13.43 -1.85 1.27
N SER A 32 -14.31 -2.14 0.32
CA SER A 32 -13.96 -2.27 -1.11
C SER A 32 -13.38 -0.97 -1.68
N LEU A 33 -13.98 0.18 -1.36
CA LEU A 33 -13.45 1.48 -1.77
C LEU A 33 -12.07 1.77 -1.15
N HIS A 34 -11.90 1.47 0.13
CA HIS A 34 -10.62 1.61 0.81
C HIS A 34 -9.55 0.74 0.16
N ARG A 35 -9.88 -0.51 -0.20
CA ARG A 35 -8.99 -1.41 -0.93
C ARG A 35 -8.49 -0.77 -2.23
N SER A 36 -9.38 -0.19 -3.03
CA SER A 36 -9.03 0.53 -4.26
C SER A 36 -8.08 1.70 -4.00
N LYS A 37 -8.32 2.49 -2.93
CA LYS A 37 -7.41 3.59 -2.53
C LYS A 37 -6.01 3.09 -2.17
N VAL A 38 -5.91 1.99 -1.44
CA VAL A 38 -4.62 1.39 -1.05
C VAL A 38 -3.86 0.90 -2.29
N GLU A 39 -4.55 0.27 -3.24
CA GLU A 39 -3.96 -0.18 -4.50
C GLU A 39 -3.49 1.00 -5.36
N GLU A 40 -4.29 2.07 -5.48
CA GLU A 40 -3.88 3.30 -6.17
C GLU A 40 -2.60 3.90 -5.56
N ASN A 41 -2.54 3.99 -4.22
CA ASN A 41 -1.35 4.43 -3.51
C ASN A 41 -0.13 3.53 -3.82
N HIS A 42 -0.32 2.21 -3.86
CA HIS A 42 0.74 1.27 -4.21
C HIS A 42 1.29 1.51 -5.62
N PHE A 43 0.42 1.68 -6.61
CA PHE A 43 0.84 2.00 -7.99
C PHE A 43 1.62 3.32 -8.05
N ASN A 44 1.16 4.35 -7.34
CA ASN A 44 1.85 5.64 -7.29
C ASN A 44 3.23 5.55 -6.61
N ILE A 45 3.37 4.73 -5.56
CA ILE A 45 4.67 4.43 -4.93
C ILE A 45 5.60 3.75 -5.94
N LEU A 46 5.11 2.77 -6.69
CA LEU A 46 5.90 2.04 -7.69
C LEU A 46 6.35 2.99 -8.81
N ALA A 47 5.45 3.86 -9.29
CA ALA A 47 5.77 4.88 -10.28
C ALA A 47 6.87 5.83 -9.77
N ASN A 48 6.73 6.35 -8.56
CA ASN A 48 7.76 7.19 -7.92
C ASN A 48 9.10 6.47 -7.77
N THR A 49 9.07 5.21 -7.32
CA THR A 49 10.28 4.40 -7.14
C THR A 49 10.98 4.16 -8.47
N THR A 50 10.22 3.93 -9.54
CA THR A 50 10.75 3.75 -10.90
C THR A 50 11.34 5.05 -11.44
N ALA A 51 10.65 6.19 -11.27
CA ALA A 51 11.15 7.49 -11.70
C ALA A 51 12.45 7.88 -10.99
N ASN A 52 12.54 7.66 -9.68
CA ASN A 52 13.77 7.87 -8.91
C ASN A 52 14.89 6.91 -9.31
N GLY A 53 14.59 5.61 -9.29
CA GLY A 53 15.58 4.56 -9.43
C GLY A 53 16.09 4.43 -10.85
N VAL A 54 15.22 4.49 -11.85
CA VAL A 54 15.60 4.26 -13.25
C VAL A 54 15.94 5.58 -13.93
N ALA A 55 15.02 6.55 -13.95
CA ALA A 55 15.20 7.74 -14.77
C ALA A 55 16.20 8.73 -14.17
N LEU A 56 15.97 9.18 -12.93
CA LEU A 56 16.81 10.21 -12.31
C LEU A 56 18.25 9.74 -12.08
N ARG A 57 18.42 8.52 -11.56
CA ARG A 57 19.75 7.94 -11.31
C ARG A 57 20.53 7.72 -12.61
N ASP A 58 19.92 7.12 -13.62
CA ASP A 58 20.59 6.85 -14.89
C ASP A 58 21.02 8.16 -15.55
N LEU A 59 20.15 9.17 -15.54
CA LEU A 59 20.46 10.51 -16.02
C LEU A 59 21.62 11.15 -15.25
N ALA A 60 21.59 11.13 -13.91
CA ALA A 60 22.64 11.72 -13.09
C ALA A 60 23.98 10.98 -13.25
N THR A 61 23.95 9.66 -13.39
CA THR A 61 25.16 8.83 -13.58
C THR A 61 25.78 9.09 -14.95
N LYS A 62 24.97 9.12 -16.01
CA LYS A 62 25.43 9.46 -17.36
C LYS A 62 25.97 10.88 -17.43
N GLY A 63 25.33 11.84 -16.76
CA GLY A 63 25.82 13.21 -16.67
C GLY A 63 27.19 13.28 -15.99
N LEU A 64 27.37 12.55 -14.89
CA LEU A 64 28.65 12.46 -14.19
C LEU A 64 29.75 11.82 -15.05
N GLU A 65 29.44 10.73 -15.75
CA GLU A 65 30.38 10.02 -16.63
C GLU A 65 30.78 10.87 -17.84
N SER A 66 29.81 11.55 -18.47
CA SER A 66 30.06 12.48 -19.57
C SER A 66 30.95 13.64 -19.13
N HIS A 67 30.66 14.26 -17.98
CA HIS A 67 31.47 15.35 -17.48
C HIS A 67 32.91 14.92 -17.18
N LEU A 68 33.10 13.75 -16.55
CA LEU A 68 34.42 13.19 -16.33
C LEU A 68 35.19 13.01 -17.64
N ALA A 69 34.55 12.43 -18.66
CA ALA A 69 35.18 12.20 -19.96
C ALA A 69 35.71 13.51 -20.58
N ILE A 70 34.94 14.59 -20.47
CA ILE A 70 35.33 15.89 -21.00
C ILE A 70 36.53 16.46 -20.20
N CYS A 71 36.49 16.43 -18.87
CA CYS A 71 37.61 16.89 -18.05
C CYS A 71 38.90 16.10 -18.32
N LEU A 72 38.78 14.78 -18.52
CA LEU A 72 39.93 13.93 -18.87
C LEU A 72 40.49 14.27 -20.26
N GLN A 73 39.61 14.53 -21.23
CA GLN A 73 40.01 14.96 -22.56
C GLN A 73 40.74 16.31 -22.51
N GLU A 74 40.20 17.30 -21.79
CA GLU A 74 40.83 18.61 -21.58
C GLU A 74 42.23 18.48 -20.96
N LEU A 75 42.38 17.63 -19.94
CA LEU A 75 43.69 17.36 -19.33
C LEU A 75 44.65 16.64 -20.27
N SER A 76 44.16 15.71 -21.11
CA SER A 76 44.99 14.99 -22.07
C SER A 76 45.55 15.89 -23.18
N ASN A 77 44.85 16.99 -23.49
CA ASN A 77 45.27 17.97 -24.48
C ASN A 77 46.34 18.95 -23.95
N VAL A 78 46.68 18.88 -22.65
CA VAL A 78 47.74 19.71 -22.07
C VAL A 78 49.10 19.08 -22.38
N GLU A 79 49.67 19.41 -23.53
CA GLU A 79 51.05 19.06 -23.89
C GLU A 79 52.04 20.04 -23.24
N SER A 80 53.07 19.50 -22.59
CA SER A 80 54.17 20.29 -22.05
C SER A 80 55.46 19.49 -21.98
N GLU A 81 56.57 20.12 -22.35
CA GLU A 81 57.92 19.55 -22.20
C GLU A 81 58.44 19.63 -20.75
N ASP A 82 57.82 20.47 -19.92
CA ASP A 82 58.15 20.63 -18.50
C ASP A 82 57.66 19.43 -17.66
N GLU A 83 58.60 18.74 -17.03
CA GLU A 83 58.34 17.58 -16.17
C GLU A 83 57.45 17.92 -14.97
N GLU A 84 57.57 19.11 -14.38
CA GLU A 84 56.74 19.51 -13.23
C GLU A 84 55.27 19.69 -13.65
N LYS A 85 55.06 20.22 -14.86
CA LYS A 85 53.72 20.34 -15.46
C LYS A 85 53.14 18.98 -15.83
N LYS A 86 53.93 18.03 -16.34
CA LYS A 86 53.49 16.63 -16.58
C LYS A 86 53.05 15.95 -15.30
N VAL A 87 53.80 16.12 -14.19
CA VAL A 87 53.43 15.59 -12.88
C VAL A 87 52.12 16.19 -12.39
N THR A 88 51.92 17.50 -12.58
CA THR A 88 50.69 18.21 -12.19
C THR A 88 49.46 17.72 -12.97
N VAL A 89 49.59 17.53 -14.28
CA VAL A 89 48.52 16.95 -15.12
C VAL A 89 48.18 15.54 -14.64
N LYS A 90 49.20 14.68 -14.44
CA LYS A 90 49.00 13.31 -13.96
C LYS A 90 48.34 13.26 -12.58
N PHE A 91 48.76 14.11 -11.65
CA PHE A 91 48.15 14.23 -10.32
C PHE A 91 46.68 14.65 -10.42
N SER A 92 46.38 15.64 -11.27
CA SER A 92 45.02 16.15 -11.46
C SER A 92 44.10 15.10 -12.08
N THR A 93 44.58 14.36 -13.08
CA THR A 93 43.87 13.22 -13.68
C THR A 93 43.53 12.16 -12.64
N LEU A 94 44.51 11.73 -11.84
CA LEU A 94 44.30 10.74 -10.80
C LEU A 94 43.31 11.24 -9.73
N LYS A 95 43.38 12.52 -9.36
CA LYS A 95 42.46 13.13 -8.40
C LYS A 95 41.02 13.14 -8.94
N LEU A 96 40.79 13.50 -10.21
CA LEU A 96 39.47 13.45 -10.84
C LEU A 96 38.90 12.03 -10.86
N LEU A 97 39.71 11.03 -11.21
CA LEU A 97 39.29 9.63 -11.20
C LEU A 97 38.92 9.16 -9.79
N ILE A 98 39.70 9.54 -8.77
CA ILE A 98 39.39 9.22 -7.37
C ILE A 98 38.05 9.84 -6.94
N GLU A 99 37.80 11.12 -7.25
CA GLU A 99 36.54 11.77 -6.89
C GLU A 99 35.33 11.15 -7.61
N HIS A 100 35.49 10.77 -8.89
CA HIS A 100 34.47 10.03 -9.60
C HIS A 100 34.18 8.66 -8.96
N LEU A 101 35.22 7.90 -8.60
CA LEU A 101 35.06 6.62 -7.93
C LEU A 101 34.38 6.76 -6.57
N LYS A 102 34.69 7.80 -5.80
CA LYS A 102 33.97 8.12 -4.55
C LYS A 102 32.48 8.34 -4.80
N ALA A 103 32.12 9.14 -5.80
CA ALA A 103 30.72 9.37 -6.16
C ALA A 103 30.02 8.06 -6.57
N ARG A 104 30.66 7.21 -7.38
CA ARG A 104 30.14 5.89 -7.78
C ARG A 104 29.94 4.94 -6.59
N ILE A 105 30.85 4.95 -5.61
CA ILE A 105 30.71 4.15 -4.38
C ILE A 105 29.48 4.59 -3.59
N GLU A 106 29.27 5.90 -3.43
CA GLU A 106 28.09 6.42 -2.73
C GLU A 106 26.78 6.09 -3.45
N ILE A 107 26.75 6.20 -4.79
CA ILE A 107 25.60 5.77 -5.60
C ILE A 107 25.30 4.28 -5.35
N ASN A 108 26.33 3.43 -5.42
CA ASN A 108 26.18 1.99 -5.17
C ASN A 108 25.70 1.69 -3.75
N ARG A 109 26.18 2.43 -2.74
CA ARG A 109 25.70 2.31 -1.36
C ARG A 109 24.21 2.61 -1.26
N GLY A 110 23.74 3.67 -1.91
CA GLY A 110 22.32 3.99 -2.01
C GLY A 110 21.51 2.88 -2.69
N LEU A 111 22.03 2.28 -3.75
CA LEU A 111 21.38 1.15 -4.44
C LEU A 111 21.20 -0.07 -3.53
N LEU A 112 22.23 -0.41 -2.76
CA LEU A 112 22.16 -1.54 -1.82
C LEU A 112 21.10 -1.29 -0.75
N GLN A 113 20.98 -0.06 -0.25
CA GLN A 113 19.94 0.30 0.72
C GLN A 113 18.53 0.15 0.13
N VAL A 114 18.31 0.65 -1.09
CA VAL A 114 17.02 0.51 -1.78
C VAL A 114 16.69 -0.97 -2.05
N ASN A 115 17.66 -1.76 -2.50
CA ASN A 115 17.47 -3.19 -2.75
C ASN A 115 17.11 -3.95 -1.46
N ASN A 116 17.75 -3.63 -0.35
CA ASN A 116 17.39 -4.21 0.96
C ASN A 116 15.95 -3.88 1.34
N ALA A 117 15.53 -2.62 1.17
CA ALA A 117 14.14 -2.22 1.43
C ALA A 117 13.14 -2.95 0.51
N LEU A 118 13.47 -3.16 -0.77
CA LEU A 118 12.64 -3.93 -1.70
C LEU A 118 12.52 -5.42 -1.29
N ILE A 119 13.58 -6.01 -0.76
CA ILE A 119 13.53 -7.38 -0.21
C ILE A 119 12.55 -7.44 0.97
N ASP A 120 12.57 -6.46 1.86
CA ASP A 120 11.65 -6.42 3.00
C ASP A 120 10.19 -6.17 2.57
N ILE A 121 9.97 -5.33 1.55
CA ILE A 121 8.65 -5.17 0.92
C ILE A 121 8.17 -6.50 0.33
N ASN A 122 9.04 -7.24 -0.37
CA ASN A 122 8.67 -8.55 -0.92
C ASN A 122 8.25 -9.53 0.18
N LYS A 123 8.93 -9.55 1.33
CA LYS A 123 8.51 -10.37 2.49
C LYS A 123 7.11 -9.98 2.97
N GLN A 124 6.83 -8.68 3.08
CA GLN A 124 5.51 -8.19 3.48
C GLN A 124 4.43 -8.56 2.45
N MET A 125 4.72 -8.49 1.16
CA MET A 125 3.79 -8.90 0.09
C MET A 125 3.51 -10.42 0.13
N ILE A 126 4.52 -11.25 0.41
CA ILE A 126 4.34 -12.70 0.59
C ILE A 126 3.44 -13.00 1.79
N ALA A 127 3.67 -12.30 2.91
CA ALA A 127 2.85 -12.42 4.10
C ALA A 127 1.38 -12.02 3.83
N LEU A 128 1.18 -10.90 3.12
CA LEU A 128 -0.14 -10.44 2.70
C LEU A 128 -0.84 -11.48 1.81
N ASN A 129 -0.14 -12.03 0.81
CA ASN A 129 -0.69 -13.07 -0.07
C ASN A 129 -1.11 -14.32 0.72
N SER A 130 -0.27 -14.77 1.64
CA SER A 130 -0.56 -15.93 2.49
C SER A 130 -1.76 -15.68 3.40
N GLY A 131 -1.85 -14.49 4.00
CA GLY A 131 -2.99 -14.08 4.81
C GLY A 131 -4.29 -13.97 4.00
N SER A 132 -4.23 -13.43 2.78
CA SER A 132 -5.40 -13.38 1.88
C SER A 132 -5.89 -14.77 1.48
N ALA A 133 -5.00 -15.73 1.26
CA ALA A 133 -5.39 -17.11 1.01
C ALA A 133 -6.11 -17.72 2.22
N SER A 134 -5.56 -17.58 3.43
CA SER A 134 -6.20 -18.06 4.66
C SER A 134 -7.58 -17.44 4.88
N PHE A 135 -7.71 -16.14 4.65
CA PHE A 135 -9.01 -15.45 4.74
C PHE A 135 -10.02 -15.95 3.69
N THR A 136 -9.55 -16.32 2.50
CA THR A 136 -10.41 -16.92 1.46
C THR A 136 -10.95 -18.28 1.92
N ASP A 137 -10.12 -19.10 2.55
CA ASP A 137 -10.55 -20.39 3.12
C ASP A 137 -11.61 -20.18 4.21
N GLU A 138 -11.42 -19.19 5.09
CA GLU A 138 -12.39 -18.82 6.12
C GLU A 138 -13.74 -18.38 5.53
N ILE A 139 -13.73 -17.57 4.45
CA ILE A 139 -14.96 -17.17 3.76
C ILE A 139 -15.70 -18.41 3.23
N VAL A 140 -15.00 -19.35 2.60
CA VAL A 140 -15.60 -20.57 2.05
C VAL A 140 -16.22 -21.42 3.16
N LEU A 141 -15.50 -21.59 4.27
CA LEU A 141 -15.99 -22.33 5.43
C LEU A 141 -17.20 -21.65 6.07
N ALA A 142 -17.18 -20.32 6.21
CA ALA A 142 -18.29 -19.55 6.75
C ALA A 142 -19.53 -19.64 5.86
N ALA A 143 -19.37 -19.55 4.54
CA ALA A 143 -20.46 -19.72 3.58
C ALA A 143 -21.07 -21.12 3.68
N ALA A 144 -20.25 -22.18 3.64
CA ALA A 144 -20.72 -23.56 3.75
C ALA A 144 -21.43 -23.84 5.08
N SER A 145 -20.90 -23.30 6.20
CA SER A 145 -21.55 -23.42 7.51
C SER A 145 -22.89 -22.68 7.56
N THR A 146 -22.98 -21.52 6.90
CA THR A 146 -24.21 -20.73 6.84
C THR A 146 -25.28 -21.43 6.02
N ASP A 147 -24.92 -22.02 4.88
CA ASP A 147 -25.85 -22.81 4.06
C ASP A 147 -26.44 -24.00 4.85
N LEU A 148 -25.59 -24.72 5.59
CA LEU A 148 -26.05 -25.80 6.48
C LEU A 148 -26.97 -25.29 7.60
N HIS A 149 -26.75 -24.07 8.10
CA HIS A 149 -27.64 -23.45 9.08
C HIS A 149 -28.98 -23.05 8.47
N TYR A 150 -28.99 -22.53 7.23
CA TYR A 150 -30.24 -22.24 6.52
C TYR A 150 -31.10 -23.48 6.33
N ASP A 151 -30.51 -24.60 5.91
CA ASP A 151 -31.24 -25.87 5.77
C ASP A 151 -31.87 -26.33 7.10
N ARG A 152 -31.14 -26.21 8.21
CA ARG A 152 -31.66 -26.55 9.55
C ARG A 152 -32.80 -25.64 9.97
N VAL A 153 -32.68 -24.33 9.76
CA VAL A 153 -33.74 -23.37 10.08
C VAL A 153 -34.99 -23.68 9.23
N MET A 154 -34.83 -23.95 7.94
CA MET A 154 -35.94 -24.29 7.06
C MET A 154 -36.62 -25.61 7.45
N GLN A 155 -35.86 -26.64 7.83
CA GLN A 155 -36.42 -27.88 8.35
C GLN A 155 -37.22 -27.66 9.64
N GLY A 156 -36.72 -26.83 10.56
CA GLY A 156 -37.42 -26.51 11.81
C GLY A 156 -38.74 -25.75 11.59
N VAL A 157 -38.82 -24.91 10.55
CA VAL A 157 -40.07 -24.20 10.18
C VAL A 157 -41.10 -25.16 9.57
N LEU A 158 -40.66 -26.22 8.89
CA LEU A 158 -41.53 -27.22 8.25
C LEU A 158 -42.06 -28.28 9.23
N ASP A 159 -41.60 -28.29 10.48
CA ASP A 159 -42.10 -29.17 11.54
C ASP A 159 -43.35 -28.54 12.20
N ASP A 160 -44.51 -29.18 12.00
CA ASP A 160 -45.82 -28.74 12.52
C ASP A 160 -45.87 -28.63 14.06
N SER A 161 -44.91 -29.23 14.77
CA SER A 161 -44.82 -29.18 16.24
C SER A 161 -43.96 -28.04 16.79
N HIS A 162 -43.31 -27.26 15.92
CA HIS A 162 -42.38 -26.21 16.33
C HIS A 162 -43.10 -24.97 16.89
N SER A 163 -42.74 -24.55 18.10
CA SER A 163 -43.32 -23.36 18.75
C SER A 163 -42.23 -22.41 19.26
N ILE A 164 -42.40 -21.11 18.99
CA ILE A 164 -41.42 -20.07 19.34
C ILE A 164 -41.67 -19.58 20.77
N SER A 165 -40.66 -19.73 21.65
CA SER A 165 -40.71 -19.24 23.03
C SER A 165 -40.41 -17.74 23.14
N ASP A 166 -40.72 -17.13 24.29
CA ASP A 166 -40.36 -15.72 24.55
C ASP A 166 -38.83 -15.59 24.73
N GLU A 167 -38.16 -16.63 25.25
CA GLU A 167 -36.70 -16.72 25.40
C GLU A 167 -35.98 -16.68 24.04
N MET A 168 -36.45 -17.45 23.05
CA MET A 168 -35.86 -17.47 21.69
C MET A 168 -35.94 -16.10 21.01
N ILE A 169 -37.03 -15.36 21.24
CA ILE A 169 -37.21 -14.00 20.71
C ILE A 169 -36.23 -13.02 21.36
N ASN A 170 -36.02 -13.13 22.68
CA ASN A 170 -35.06 -12.28 23.39
C ASN A 170 -33.62 -12.61 22.97
N GLU A 171 -33.27 -13.89 22.83
CA GLU A 171 -31.95 -14.33 22.37
C GLU A 171 -31.65 -13.80 20.95
N LEU A 172 -32.62 -13.88 20.03
CA LEU A 172 -32.48 -13.29 18.70
C LEU A 172 -32.28 -11.77 18.74
N HIS A 173 -32.95 -11.09 19.68
CA HIS A 173 -32.78 -9.65 19.88
C HIS A 173 -31.39 -9.29 20.38
N ASP A 174 -30.89 -10.02 21.38
CA ASP A 174 -29.56 -9.83 21.95
C ASP A 174 -28.47 -10.07 20.90
N ILE A 175 -28.64 -11.09 20.04
CA ILE A 175 -27.79 -11.33 18.87
C ILE A 175 -27.83 -10.14 17.90
N CYS A 176 -29.02 -9.58 17.59
CA CYS A 176 -29.12 -8.41 16.70
C CYS A 176 -28.31 -7.22 17.26
N ILE A 177 -28.45 -6.94 18.57
CA ILE A 177 -27.75 -5.84 19.23
C ILE A 177 -26.22 -6.04 19.17
N ALA A 178 -25.74 -7.24 19.53
CA ALA A 178 -24.32 -7.54 19.48
C ALA A 178 -23.73 -7.41 18.07
N LEU A 179 -24.49 -7.80 17.03
CA LEU A 179 -24.07 -7.64 15.64
C LEU A 179 -24.06 -6.18 15.19
N VAL A 180 -24.97 -5.34 15.68
CA VAL A 180 -24.95 -3.88 15.44
C VAL A 180 -23.69 -3.26 16.01
N GLU A 181 -23.32 -3.58 17.27
CA GLU A 181 -22.08 -3.08 17.88
C GLU A 181 -20.85 -3.48 17.06
N LYS A 182 -20.79 -4.74 16.58
CA LYS A 182 -19.70 -5.19 15.71
C LYS A 182 -19.68 -4.50 14.35
N ALA A 183 -20.84 -4.20 13.77
CA ALA A 183 -20.91 -3.44 12.53
C ALA A 183 -20.41 -1.99 12.73
N GLU A 184 -20.68 -1.37 13.86
CA GLU A 184 -20.18 -0.04 14.21
C GLU A 184 -18.66 -0.03 14.45
N GLU A 185 -18.13 -1.01 15.19
CA GLU A 185 -16.69 -1.22 15.36
C GLU A 185 -15.98 -1.32 13.99
N ASN A 186 -16.55 -2.11 13.07
CA ASN A 186 -16.02 -2.25 11.72
C ASN A 186 -16.05 -0.92 10.95
N THR A 187 -17.12 -0.13 11.07
CA THR A 187 -17.18 1.21 10.45
C THR A 187 -16.04 2.09 10.97
N ALA A 188 -15.84 2.15 12.29
CA ALA A 188 -14.79 2.97 12.89
C ALA A 188 -13.38 2.54 12.43
N HIS A 189 -13.13 1.24 12.33
CA HIS A 189 -11.86 0.73 11.79
C HIS A 189 -11.65 1.10 10.32
N ILE A 190 -12.68 0.99 9.49
CA ILE A 190 -12.58 1.39 8.07
C ILE A 190 -12.29 2.89 7.93
N ASP A 191 -12.91 3.73 8.76
CA ASP A 191 -12.68 5.17 8.74
C ASP A 191 -11.23 5.53 9.14
N GLN A 192 -10.68 4.88 10.18
CA GLN A 192 -9.27 5.03 10.55
C GLN A 192 -8.31 4.61 9.43
N LEU A 193 -8.62 3.48 8.76
CA LEU A 193 -7.83 2.99 7.64
C LEU A 193 -7.90 3.97 6.45
N ASN A 194 -9.04 4.60 6.20
CA ASN A 194 -9.19 5.64 5.18
C ASN A 194 -8.33 6.87 5.47
N GLU A 195 -8.32 7.36 6.71
CA GLU A 195 -7.47 8.49 7.09
C GLU A 195 -5.98 8.19 6.90
N ALA A 196 -5.55 6.98 7.26
CA ALA A 196 -4.17 6.55 7.04
C ALA A 196 -3.82 6.50 5.54
N SER A 197 -4.71 5.97 4.70
CA SER A 197 -4.53 5.95 3.25
C SER A 197 -4.45 7.35 2.63
N ASP A 198 -5.25 8.30 3.12
CA ASP A 198 -5.23 9.67 2.61
C ASP A 198 -3.93 10.40 3.02
N LYS A 199 -3.44 10.18 4.25
CA LYS A 199 -2.11 10.67 4.68
C LYS A 199 -0.99 10.11 3.80
N ASN A 200 -1.04 8.80 3.49
CA ASN A 200 -0.09 8.18 2.58
C ASN A 200 -0.14 8.83 1.19
N ARG A 201 -1.33 9.09 0.64
CA ARG A 201 -1.50 9.73 -0.67
C ARG A 201 -0.82 11.11 -0.72
N ILE A 202 -0.96 11.91 0.33
CA ILE A 202 -0.32 13.24 0.43
C ILE A 202 1.22 13.09 0.41
N ALA A 203 1.77 12.17 1.20
CA ALA A 203 3.20 11.92 1.24
C ALA A 203 3.75 11.43 -0.12
N ILE A 204 3.02 10.53 -0.79
CA ILE A 204 3.38 10.03 -2.12
C ILE A 204 3.39 11.15 -3.16
N SER A 205 2.40 12.03 -3.14
CA SER A 205 2.33 13.19 -4.04
C SER A 205 3.46 14.20 -3.78
N SER A 206 3.77 14.47 -2.51
CA SER A 206 4.90 15.32 -2.15
C SER A 206 6.23 14.76 -2.66
N ASN A 207 6.43 13.45 -2.52
CA ASN A 207 7.62 12.79 -3.06
C ASN A 207 7.67 12.91 -4.58
N ASN A 208 6.55 12.66 -5.29
CA ASN A 208 6.47 12.81 -6.74
C ASN A 208 6.92 14.21 -7.22
N LYS A 209 6.47 15.28 -6.56
CA LYS A 209 6.90 16.66 -6.88
C LYS A 209 8.41 16.85 -6.73
N ARG A 210 8.98 16.32 -5.64
CA ARG A 210 10.43 16.38 -5.40
C ARG A 210 11.22 15.65 -6.49
N ILE A 211 10.72 14.51 -6.98
CA ILE A 211 11.35 13.76 -8.06
C ILE A 211 11.43 14.61 -9.33
N HIS A 212 10.34 15.27 -9.71
CA HIS A 212 10.33 16.14 -10.89
C HIS A 212 11.33 17.29 -10.76
N GLN A 213 11.39 17.94 -9.59
CA GLN A 213 12.38 18.99 -9.33
C GLN A 213 13.83 18.47 -9.45
N LEU A 214 14.10 17.26 -8.98
CA LEU A 214 15.41 16.63 -9.14
C LEU A 214 15.74 16.32 -10.60
N ILE A 215 14.76 15.85 -11.37
CA ILE A 215 14.95 15.61 -12.81
C ILE A 215 15.28 16.92 -13.52
N GLU A 216 14.54 18.00 -13.26
CA GLU A 216 14.81 19.32 -13.81
C GLU A 216 16.22 19.83 -13.45
N MET A 217 16.64 19.66 -12.20
CA MET A 217 17.99 20.04 -11.76
C MET A 217 19.08 19.25 -12.48
N VAL A 218 18.91 17.93 -12.62
CA VAL A 218 19.90 17.11 -13.34
C VAL A 218 19.95 17.51 -14.81
N LEU A 219 18.79 17.70 -15.46
CA LEU A 219 18.71 18.16 -16.85
C LEU A 219 19.42 19.50 -17.04
N ALA A 220 19.18 20.48 -16.18
CA ALA A 220 19.84 21.79 -16.24
C ALA A 220 21.37 21.69 -16.12
N VAL A 221 21.89 20.73 -15.35
CA VAL A 221 23.34 20.52 -15.22
C VAL A 221 23.90 19.75 -16.41
N THR A 222 23.15 18.85 -17.03
CA THR A 222 23.57 18.12 -18.24
C THR A 222 23.46 18.95 -19.52
N ASP A 223 22.52 19.90 -19.59
CA ASP A 223 22.34 20.82 -20.74
C ASP A 223 23.35 21.97 -20.73
N TYR A 224 24.11 22.15 -19.64
CA TYR A 224 25.31 22.98 -19.62
C TYR A 224 26.45 22.26 -20.35
N LYS A 225 26.35 22.17 -21.69
CA LYS A 225 27.47 22.15 -22.66
C LYS A 225 26.97 22.19 -24.10
#